data_AF-A0A7T5BTX9-F1
#
_entry.id   AF-A0A7T5BTX9-F1
#
_cell.length_a   1.000
_cell.length_b   1.000
_cell.length_c   1.000
_cell.angle_alpha   90.00
_cell.angle_beta   90.00
_cell.angle_gamma   90.00
#
_symmetry.space_group_name_H-M   'P 1'
#
loop_
_entity.id
_entity.type
_entity.pdbx_description
1 polymer ?
#
loop_
_entity_poly.entity_id
_entity_poly.type
_entity_poly.pdbx_seq_one_letter_code
_entity_poly.pdbx_strand_id
1 'polypeptide(L)'
;MSDKKRPTGKKVDGQPRYIDKNETGNTKGTANLYWLIPVIIVVLIIPVMIFHLGGGGGEETASEGESTEETADSGEESGGEEGAESEEGGGEEAASSGDADAEGIARDNCASCHGEDFSGAMGPALAGTSLAEDEFQTIVREGQGSMPAFSEDQVAEEELTALYQFFSEQ
;
A
#
# COMPACT_ATOMS: atom_id res chain seq x y z
N MET A 1 43.30 -24.11 19.30
CA MET A 1 42.87 -23.05 20.25
C MET A 1 41.67 -22.37 19.61
N SER A 2 40.56 -22.20 20.34
CA SER A 2 39.34 -21.61 19.77
C SER A 2 39.13 -20.21 20.35
N ASP A 3 39.33 -19.19 19.52
CA ASP A 3 39.17 -17.78 19.88
C ASP A 3 37.70 -17.42 20.10
N LYS A 4 37.23 -17.63 21.33
CA LYS A 4 35.88 -17.26 21.76
C LYS A 4 35.81 -15.73 21.97
N LYS A 5 35.55 -15.00 20.88
CA LYS A 5 35.39 -13.53 20.89
C LYS A 5 34.30 -13.15 21.92
N ARG A 6 34.68 -12.36 22.93
CA ARG A 6 33.76 -11.92 24.00
C ARG A 6 32.86 -10.80 23.47
N PRO A 7 31.53 -10.86 23.67
CA PRO A 7 30.64 -9.75 23.31
C PRO A 7 30.90 -8.54 24.22
N THR A 8 30.74 -7.34 23.67
CA THR A 8 31.05 -6.05 24.32
C THR A 8 29.81 -5.18 24.43
N GLY A 9 29.20 -5.16 25.60
CA GLY A 9 27.91 -4.52 25.85
C GLY A 9 27.51 -4.65 27.31
N LYS A 10 26.63 -3.75 27.75
CA LYS A 10 26.28 -3.61 29.16
C LYS A 10 25.20 -4.62 29.54
N LYS A 11 25.45 -5.37 30.61
CA LYS A 11 24.44 -6.21 31.25
C LYS A 11 23.41 -5.27 31.89
N VAL A 12 22.14 -5.45 31.56
CA VAL A 12 21.02 -4.96 32.35
C VAL A 12 20.49 -6.14 33.16
N ASP A 13 20.38 -5.98 34.47
CA ASP A 13 20.05 -7.09 35.37
C ASP A 13 18.61 -7.57 35.14
N GLY A 14 18.46 -8.76 34.56
CA GLY A 14 17.17 -9.41 34.30
C GLY A 14 16.91 -9.84 32.85
N GLN A 15 17.66 -9.34 31.86
CA GLN A 15 17.37 -9.61 30.44
C GLN A 15 18.50 -10.43 29.76
N PRO A 16 18.22 -11.60 29.15
CA PRO A 16 19.25 -12.45 28.55
C PRO A 16 19.71 -12.00 27.16
N ARG A 17 19.05 -11.02 26.55
CA ARG A 17 19.36 -10.51 25.20
C ARG A 17 20.26 -9.28 25.28
N TYR A 18 21.33 -9.27 24.47
CA TYR A 18 22.17 -8.09 24.26
C TYR A 18 21.38 -7.05 23.48
N ILE A 19 21.42 -5.80 23.91
CA ILE A 19 20.87 -4.67 23.15
C ILE A 19 22.02 -4.04 22.39
N ASP A 20 22.16 -4.40 21.11
CA ASP A 20 23.03 -3.69 20.18
C ASP A 20 22.41 -2.34 19.89
N LYS A 21 23.04 -1.27 20.38
CA LYS A 21 22.64 0.11 20.05
C LYS A 21 23.09 0.40 18.62
N ASN A 22 22.15 0.34 17.68
CA ASN A 22 22.37 0.87 16.35
C ASN A 22 22.59 2.39 16.43
N GLU A 23 23.55 2.88 15.64
CA GLU A 23 23.99 4.26 15.68
C GLU A 23 23.06 5.11 14.81
N THR A 24 22.55 6.24 15.34
CA THR A 24 21.46 7.01 14.72
C THR A 24 21.78 7.45 13.29
N GLY A 25 20.94 7.02 12.34
CA GLY A 25 21.10 7.24 10.92
C GLY A 25 21.18 8.71 10.49
N ASN A 26 22.34 9.09 9.96
CA ASN A 26 22.69 10.35 9.34
C ASN A 26 21.59 10.97 8.42
N THR A 27 20.90 12.02 8.89
CA THR A 27 19.87 12.79 8.16
C THR A 27 20.43 13.74 7.10
N LYS A 28 21.21 13.23 6.13
CA LYS A 28 21.71 14.01 4.98
C LYS A 28 21.00 13.60 3.68
N GLY A 29 19.81 14.12 3.45
CA GLY A 29 19.08 13.92 2.19
C GLY A 29 17.81 14.76 1.99
N THR A 30 17.05 15.04 3.06
CA THR A 30 15.70 15.65 2.96
C THR A 30 15.68 17.14 2.60
N ALA A 31 16.81 17.85 2.71
CA ALA A 31 16.89 19.30 2.47
C ALA A 31 16.49 19.72 1.03
N ASN A 32 16.76 18.85 0.04
CA ASN A 32 16.37 19.12 -1.36
C ASN A 32 14.93 18.66 -1.67
N LEU A 33 14.40 17.67 -0.92
CA LEU A 33 13.05 17.17 -1.10
C LEU A 33 12.01 18.23 -0.70
N TYR A 34 12.27 18.97 0.38
CA TYR A 34 11.42 20.08 0.83
C TYR A 34 11.30 21.22 -0.19
N TRP A 35 12.26 21.39 -1.10
CA TRP A 35 12.17 22.37 -2.19
C TRP A 35 11.42 21.83 -3.43
N LEU A 36 11.47 20.52 -3.67
CA LEU A 36 10.77 19.87 -4.79
C LEU A 36 9.28 19.65 -4.51
N ILE A 37 8.91 19.32 -3.26
CA ILE A 37 7.51 19.12 -2.84
C ILE A 37 6.58 20.28 -3.27
N PRO A 38 6.84 21.56 -2.92
CA PRO A 38 5.94 22.65 -3.32
C PRO A 38 5.89 22.87 -4.84
N VAL A 39 6.98 22.60 -5.57
CA VAL A 39 7.01 22.73 -7.03
C VAL A 39 6.13 21.66 -7.69
N ILE A 40 6.19 20.42 -7.23
CA ILE A 40 5.38 19.30 -7.74
C ILE A 40 3.90 19.54 -7.45
N ILE A 41 3.56 19.96 -6.23
CA ILE A 41 2.18 20.29 -5.82
C ILE A 41 1.60 21.40 -6.71
N VAL A 42 2.36 22.47 -6.97
CA VAL A 42 1.92 23.57 -7.84
C VAL A 42 1.71 23.11 -9.29
N VAL A 43 2.59 22.25 -9.83
CA VAL A 43 2.46 21.72 -11.20
C VAL A 43 1.27 20.77 -11.37
N LEU A 44 0.90 20.01 -10.34
CA LEU A 44 -0.23 19.07 -10.42
C LEU A 44 -1.58 19.72 -10.08
N ILE A 45 -1.64 20.64 -9.12
CA ILE A 45 -2.92 21.25 -8.68
C ILE A 45 -3.39 22.36 -9.64
N ILE A 46 -2.49 23.13 -10.27
CA ILE A 46 -2.88 24.20 -11.21
C ILE A 46 -3.72 23.69 -12.41
N PRO A 47 -3.31 22.65 -13.17
CA PRO A 47 -4.10 22.17 -14.30
C PRO A 47 -5.45 21.58 -13.85
N VAL A 48 -5.50 20.91 -12.69
CA VAL A 48 -6.75 20.38 -12.11
C VAL A 48 -7.71 21.53 -11.73
N MET A 49 -7.20 22.60 -11.11
CA MET A 49 -7.99 23.80 -10.79
C MET A 49 -8.52 24.52 -12.03
N ILE A 50 -7.71 24.61 -13.10
CA ILE A 50 -8.15 25.18 -14.38
C ILE A 50 -9.24 24.31 -15.01
N PHE A 51 -9.11 22.98 -14.94
CA PHE A 51 -10.10 22.04 -15.47
C PHE A 51 -11.44 22.07 -14.68
N HIS A 52 -11.41 22.28 -13.36
CA HIS A 52 -12.62 22.36 -12.53
C HIS A 52 -13.34 23.72 -12.53
N LEU A 53 -12.67 24.84 -12.83
CA LEU A 53 -13.35 26.13 -13.01
C LEU A 53 -13.64 26.49 -14.48
N GLY A 54 -13.07 25.76 -15.44
CA GLY A 54 -13.04 26.11 -16.87
C GLY A 54 -14.12 25.49 -17.76
N GLY A 55 -15.32 25.21 -17.24
CA GLY A 55 -16.40 24.60 -18.02
C GLY A 55 -17.21 25.59 -18.87
N GLY A 56 -16.90 25.73 -20.17
CA GLY A 56 -17.89 26.23 -21.15
C GLY A 56 -17.38 26.96 -22.40
N GLY A 57 -17.44 26.29 -23.56
CA GLY A 57 -17.33 26.86 -24.93
C GLY A 57 -15.92 27.29 -25.37
N GLY A 58 -15.49 27.12 -26.63
CA GLY A 58 -16.15 26.67 -27.85
C GLY A 58 -15.58 27.42 -29.06
N GLU A 59 -15.31 26.72 -30.17
CA GLU A 59 -14.99 27.23 -31.54
C GLU A 59 -13.67 28.07 -31.70
N GLU A 60 -12.88 28.07 -32.79
CA GLU A 60 -12.93 27.41 -34.12
C GLU A 60 -11.56 27.46 -34.87
N THR A 61 -11.54 26.95 -36.12
CA THR A 61 -10.54 27.04 -37.23
C THR A 61 -9.54 25.89 -37.48
N ALA A 62 -9.93 25.09 -38.48
CA ALA A 62 -9.18 24.39 -39.54
C ALA A 62 -7.66 24.69 -39.73
N SER A 63 -6.83 23.80 -40.28
CA SER A 63 -6.96 23.30 -41.66
C SER A 63 -6.02 22.10 -41.99
N GLU A 64 -6.63 21.08 -42.60
CA GLU A 64 -6.21 20.25 -43.77
C GLU A 64 -4.90 19.42 -43.76
N GLY A 65 -5.04 18.16 -44.22
CA GLY A 65 -3.96 17.16 -44.32
C GLY A 65 -4.47 15.81 -44.85
N GLU A 66 -4.93 15.79 -46.10
CA GLU A 66 -5.56 14.66 -46.79
C GLU A 66 -4.61 13.49 -47.13
N SER A 67 -5.05 12.24 -46.93
CA SER A 67 -5.12 11.20 -47.98
C SER A 67 -5.79 9.91 -47.48
N THR A 68 -6.81 9.46 -48.21
CA THR A 68 -7.34 8.07 -48.24
C THR A 68 -6.27 7.11 -48.81
N GLU A 69 -6.28 5.76 -48.76
CA GLU A 69 -7.27 4.67 -48.99
C GLU A 69 -6.68 3.36 -48.34
N GLU A 70 -7.30 2.18 -48.14
CA GLU A 70 -8.70 1.65 -48.26
C GLU A 70 -8.78 0.26 -47.54
N THR A 71 -9.96 -0.16 -47.03
CA THR A 71 -10.38 -1.55 -46.60
C THR A 71 -9.59 -2.23 -45.46
N ALA A 72 -10.06 -3.21 -44.66
CA ALA A 72 -11.30 -4.01 -44.50
C ALA A 72 -11.22 -4.72 -43.09
N ASP A 73 -12.23 -5.38 -42.47
CA ASP A 73 -13.67 -5.59 -42.67
C ASP A 73 -14.28 -6.23 -41.37
N SER A 74 -15.58 -5.99 -41.10
CA SER A 74 -16.54 -6.74 -40.24
C SER A 74 -16.26 -7.10 -38.75
N GLY A 75 -17.22 -6.74 -37.88
CA GLY A 75 -17.31 -7.18 -36.47
C GLY A 75 -18.40 -6.47 -35.66
N GLU A 76 -19.67 -6.70 -36.00
CA GLU A 76 -20.84 -5.91 -35.56
C GLU A 76 -21.38 -6.24 -34.13
N GLU A 77 -21.49 -5.20 -33.31
CA GLU A 77 -22.49 -4.89 -32.25
C GLU A 77 -22.96 -5.95 -31.22
N SER A 78 -22.81 -5.63 -29.92
CA SER A 78 -23.90 -5.01 -29.10
C SER A 78 -23.90 -5.42 -27.62
N GLY A 79 -24.08 -4.43 -26.73
CA GLY A 79 -24.97 -4.59 -25.56
C GLY A 79 -24.37 -4.39 -24.17
N GLY A 80 -24.79 -3.31 -23.49
CA GLY A 80 -24.80 -3.23 -22.02
C GLY A 80 -23.88 -2.16 -21.44
N GLU A 81 -24.36 -0.92 -21.42
CA GLU A 81 -23.75 0.20 -20.68
C GLU A 81 -23.98 0.14 -19.15
N GLU A 82 -23.44 1.19 -18.50
CA GLU A 82 -23.91 1.85 -17.27
C GLU A 82 -23.77 1.20 -15.87
N GLY A 83 -23.15 1.99 -14.98
CA GLY A 83 -23.62 2.11 -13.60
C GLY A 83 -22.71 1.57 -12.50
N ALA A 84 -21.71 2.36 -12.10
CA ALA A 84 -21.62 2.92 -10.74
C ALA A 84 -20.19 3.37 -10.41
N GLU A 85 -19.89 4.64 -10.68
CA GLU A 85 -19.13 5.43 -9.72
C GLU A 85 -19.72 5.26 -8.31
N SER A 86 -18.94 4.64 -7.41
CA SER A 86 -19.24 4.58 -5.99
C SER A 86 -18.22 5.41 -5.24
N GLU A 87 -18.52 6.71 -5.17
CA GLU A 87 -18.39 7.57 -4.00
C GLU A 87 -17.25 7.29 -3.02
N GLU A 88 -16.40 8.31 -2.82
CA GLU A 88 -15.51 8.48 -1.68
C GLU A 88 -16.25 8.28 -0.33
N GLY A 89 -16.25 7.04 0.15
CA GLY A 89 -16.67 6.66 1.48
C GLY A 89 -15.62 7.04 2.52
N GLY A 90 -15.34 8.34 2.67
CA GLY A 90 -14.50 8.91 3.72
C GLY A 90 -15.12 8.71 5.11
N GLY A 91 -15.10 7.47 5.60
CA GLY A 91 -15.52 7.08 6.94
C GLY A 91 -14.43 7.37 7.96
N GLU A 92 -14.31 8.64 8.36
CA GLU A 92 -13.50 9.00 9.53
C GLU A 92 -14.12 8.44 10.84
N GLU A 93 -13.24 8.04 11.77
CA GLU A 93 -13.53 7.68 13.17
C GLU A 93 -14.26 6.36 13.47
N ALA A 94 -13.54 5.25 13.30
CA ALA A 94 -13.66 4.09 14.19
C ALA A 94 -12.34 3.84 14.94
N ALA A 95 -11.95 4.78 15.81
CA ALA A 95 -10.77 4.63 16.68
C ALA A 95 -10.93 3.42 17.61
N SER A 96 -10.35 2.28 17.23
CA SER A 96 -10.31 1.05 18.02
C SER A 96 -8.96 0.98 18.70
N SER A 97 -8.93 0.77 20.02
CA SER A 97 -7.67 0.76 20.78
C SER A 97 -6.85 -0.51 20.46
N GLY A 98 -6.13 -0.44 19.35
CA GLY A 98 -5.42 -1.49 18.61
C GLY A 98 -4.75 -0.92 17.35
N ASP A 99 -5.23 0.23 16.87
CA ASP A 99 -4.72 0.97 15.70
C ASP A 99 -3.25 1.45 15.82
N ALA A 100 -2.30 0.56 15.49
CA ALA A 100 -1.34 0.93 14.44
C ALA A 100 -2.11 1.02 13.11
N ASP A 101 -1.55 1.59 12.04
CA ASP A 101 -2.24 1.76 10.74
C ASP A 101 -2.51 0.42 9.99
N ALA A 102 -3.09 -0.56 10.66
CA ALA A 102 -3.24 -1.95 10.24
C ALA A 102 -4.13 -2.09 9.00
N GLU A 103 -5.24 -1.34 8.91
CA GLU A 103 -6.05 -1.34 7.69
C GLU A 103 -5.28 -0.73 6.51
N GLY A 104 -4.47 0.31 6.74
CA GLY A 104 -3.56 0.87 5.73
C GLY A 104 -2.53 -0.15 5.25
N ILE A 105 -1.81 -0.76 6.18
CA ILE A 105 -0.80 -1.80 5.91
C ILE A 105 -1.44 -3.01 5.22
N ALA A 106 -2.65 -3.40 5.61
CA ALA A 106 -3.42 -4.49 4.99
C ALA A 106 -3.83 -4.14 3.54
N ARG A 107 -4.29 -2.92 3.27
CA ARG A 107 -4.59 -2.48 1.90
C ARG A 107 -3.32 -2.43 1.04
N ASP A 108 -2.24 -1.87 1.56
CA ASP A 108 -0.99 -1.69 0.82
C ASP A 108 -0.28 -3.03 0.51
N ASN A 109 -0.29 -3.99 1.45
CA ASN A 109 0.52 -5.20 1.34
C ASN A 109 -0.29 -6.49 1.08
N CYS A 110 -1.56 -6.56 1.48
CA CYS A 110 -2.34 -7.80 1.49
C CYS A 110 -3.49 -7.82 0.46
N ALA A 111 -4.19 -6.71 0.28
CA ALA A 111 -5.42 -6.66 -0.53
C ALA A 111 -5.22 -7.07 -2.00
N SER A 112 -4.06 -6.75 -2.59
CA SER A 112 -3.73 -7.12 -3.99
C SER A 112 -3.78 -8.64 -4.27
N CYS A 113 -3.61 -9.48 -3.25
CA CYS A 113 -3.73 -10.93 -3.35
C CYS A 113 -4.97 -11.49 -2.64
N HIS A 114 -5.42 -10.85 -1.55
CA HIS A 114 -6.49 -11.36 -0.68
C HIS A 114 -7.86 -10.68 -0.88
N GLY A 115 -7.97 -9.75 -1.84
CA GLY A 115 -9.18 -8.97 -2.12
C GLY A 115 -9.22 -7.66 -1.33
N GLU A 116 -9.89 -6.64 -1.88
CA GLU A 116 -10.06 -5.32 -1.27
C GLU A 116 -10.89 -5.35 0.02
N ASP A 117 -11.74 -6.36 0.18
CA ASP A 117 -12.53 -6.68 1.38
C ASP A 117 -11.91 -7.82 2.22
N PHE A 118 -10.75 -8.32 1.82
CA PHE A 118 -10.05 -9.46 2.42
C PHE A 118 -10.85 -10.79 2.42
N SER A 119 -11.89 -10.92 1.59
CA SER A 119 -12.71 -12.14 1.45
C SER A 119 -12.04 -13.27 0.66
N GLY A 120 -10.87 -13.01 0.08
CA GLY A 120 -10.07 -13.94 -0.73
C GLY A 120 -10.17 -13.64 -2.22
N ALA A 121 -9.05 -13.82 -2.93
CA ALA A 121 -8.98 -13.64 -4.38
C ALA A 121 -7.96 -14.61 -5.00
N MET A 122 -6.68 -14.22 -5.01
CA MET A 122 -5.55 -15.08 -5.40
C MET A 122 -5.06 -15.92 -4.21
N GLY A 123 -5.09 -15.31 -3.02
CA GLY A 123 -4.94 -15.96 -1.72
C GLY A 123 -6.29 -16.26 -1.06
N PRO A 124 -6.31 -17.09 0.01
CA PRO A 124 -7.52 -17.38 0.79
C PRO A 124 -8.05 -16.13 1.51
N ALA A 125 -9.28 -16.20 2.01
CA ALA A 125 -9.85 -15.17 2.88
C ALA A 125 -8.94 -14.92 4.10
N LEU A 126 -8.77 -13.64 4.47
CA LEU A 126 -8.17 -13.23 5.75
C LEU A 126 -9.22 -12.74 6.74
N ALA A 127 -10.31 -12.11 6.25
CA ALA A 127 -11.44 -11.72 7.08
C ALA A 127 -12.04 -12.93 7.82
N GLY A 128 -12.31 -12.79 9.11
CA GLY A 128 -12.76 -13.87 9.99
C GLY A 128 -11.78 -15.03 10.11
N THR A 129 -10.46 -14.77 10.05
CA THR A 129 -9.43 -15.84 10.06
C THR A 129 -9.58 -16.79 11.26
N SER A 130 -9.51 -18.10 11.00
CA SER A 130 -9.55 -19.14 12.03
C SER A 130 -8.16 -19.60 12.48
N LEU A 131 -7.09 -18.93 12.04
CA LEU A 131 -5.71 -19.23 12.43
C LEU A 131 -5.44 -18.72 13.85
N ALA A 132 -4.49 -19.34 14.55
CA ALA A 132 -3.92 -18.74 15.75
C ALA A 132 -2.94 -17.61 15.37
N GLU A 133 -2.73 -16.64 16.28
CA GLU A 133 -1.85 -15.48 16.04
C GLU A 133 -0.42 -15.91 15.68
N ASP A 134 0.13 -16.93 16.34
CA ASP A 134 1.47 -17.46 16.09
C ASP A 134 1.57 -18.18 14.73
N GLU A 135 0.50 -18.86 14.30
CA GLU A 135 0.42 -19.47 12.97
C GLU A 135 0.33 -18.40 11.87
N PHE A 136 -0.50 -17.37 12.07
CA PHE A 136 -0.59 -16.21 11.16
C PHE A 136 0.76 -15.50 11.00
N GLN A 137 1.41 -15.15 12.12
CA GLN A 137 2.74 -14.51 12.10
C GLN A 137 3.78 -15.39 11.40
N THR A 138 3.78 -16.70 11.66
CA THR A 138 4.69 -17.65 11.00
C THR A 138 4.47 -17.68 9.49
N ILE A 139 3.21 -17.76 9.02
CA ILE A 139 2.87 -17.76 7.59
C ILE A 139 3.30 -16.47 6.91
N VAL A 140 3.12 -15.30 7.55
CA VAL A 140 3.55 -14.02 6.99
C VAL A 140 5.09 -13.90 6.96
N ARG A 141 5.79 -14.43 7.97
CA ARG A 141 7.26 -14.39 8.06
C ARG A 141 7.97 -15.38 7.13
N GLU A 142 7.44 -16.59 6.95
CA GLU A 142 8.05 -17.63 6.10
C GLU A 142 7.49 -17.64 4.66
N GLY A 143 6.31 -17.07 4.45
CA GLY A 143 5.53 -17.21 3.22
C GLY A 143 4.87 -18.59 3.11
N GLN A 144 3.83 -18.71 2.27
CA GLN A 144 3.17 -19.99 2.02
C GLN A 144 2.72 -20.15 0.57
N GLY A 145 3.28 -21.15 -0.12
CA GLY A 145 2.94 -21.46 -1.50
C GLY A 145 3.35 -20.34 -2.46
N SER A 146 2.38 -19.54 -2.88
CA SER A 146 2.59 -18.34 -3.71
C SER A 146 2.66 -17.03 -2.90
N MET A 147 2.30 -17.05 -1.61
CA MET A 147 2.42 -15.89 -0.73
C MET A 147 3.89 -15.67 -0.37
N PRO A 148 4.46 -14.48 -0.63
CA PRO A 148 5.85 -14.18 -0.30
C PRO A 148 6.06 -14.03 1.21
N ALA A 149 7.32 -14.15 1.62
CA ALA A 149 7.77 -13.88 2.99
C ALA A 149 7.96 -12.37 3.24
N PHE A 150 7.42 -11.85 4.35
CA PHE A 150 7.56 -10.45 4.76
C PHE A 150 8.52 -10.33 5.94
N SER A 151 9.61 -9.59 5.75
CA SER A 151 10.63 -9.34 6.78
C SER A 151 10.18 -8.32 7.82
N GLU A 152 10.84 -8.29 8.98
CA GLU A 152 10.63 -7.28 10.04
C GLU A 152 10.77 -5.83 9.53
N ASP A 153 11.58 -5.59 8.49
CA ASP A 153 11.73 -4.28 7.84
C ASP A 153 10.54 -3.87 6.95
N GLN A 154 9.68 -4.82 6.56
CA GLN A 154 8.50 -4.58 5.71
C GLN A 154 7.22 -4.49 6.53
N VAL A 155 7.10 -5.32 7.56
CA VAL A 155 6.02 -5.32 8.54
C VAL A 155 6.63 -5.68 9.90
N ALA A 156 6.58 -4.78 10.87
CA ALA A 156 7.08 -4.99 12.24
C ALA A 156 6.26 -6.06 12.98
N GLU A 157 6.76 -6.57 14.12
CA GLU A 157 5.98 -7.55 14.90
C GLU A 157 4.74 -6.92 15.53
N GLU A 158 4.83 -5.66 15.97
CA GLU A 158 3.71 -4.87 16.48
C GLU A 158 2.62 -4.67 15.40
N GLU A 159 3.03 -4.47 14.15
CA GLU A 159 2.13 -4.33 13.00
C GLU A 159 1.48 -5.67 12.63
N LEU A 160 2.21 -6.80 12.69
CA LEU A 160 1.62 -8.14 12.50
C LEU A 160 0.56 -8.48 13.55
N THR A 161 0.79 -8.13 14.82
CA THR A 161 -0.20 -8.30 15.88
C THR A 161 -1.44 -7.44 15.59
N ALA A 162 -1.28 -6.17 15.19
CA ALA A 162 -2.41 -5.31 14.83
C ALA A 162 -3.19 -5.83 13.60
N LEU A 163 -2.48 -6.30 12.56
CA LEU A 163 -3.08 -6.94 11.39
C LEU A 163 -3.87 -8.21 11.75
N TYR A 164 -3.33 -9.05 12.64
CA TYR A 164 -4.04 -10.26 13.09
C TYR A 164 -5.35 -9.92 13.81
N GLN A 165 -5.34 -8.92 14.71
CA GLN A 165 -6.56 -8.48 15.38
C GLN A 165 -7.57 -7.93 14.36
N PHE A 166 -7.14 -7.02 13.48
CA PHE A 166 -7.97 -6.48 12.41
C PHE A 166 -8.65 -7.59 11.58
N PHE A 167 -7.88 -8.55 11.05
CA PHE A 167 -8.44 -9.66 10.27
C PHE A 167 -9.33 -10.62 11.09
N SER A 168 -9.16 -10.68 12.41
CA SER A 168 -10.00 -11.49 13.30
C SER A 168 -11.33 -10.81 13.67
N GLU A 169 -11.44 -9.49 13.47
CA GLU A 169 -12.63 -8.68 13.78
C GLU A 169 -13.52 -8.41 12.56
N GLN A 170 -13.03 -8.67 11.34
CA GLN A 170 -13.73 -8.55 10.05
C GLN A 170 -14.76 -9.67 9.78
#